data_AF-Q2U1Y0-F1
#
_entry.id   AF-Q2U1Y0-F1
#
_cell.length_a   1.000
_cell.length_b   1.000
_cell.length_c   1.000
_cell.angle_alpha   90.00
_cell.angle_beta   90.00
_cell.angle_gamma   90.00
#
_symmetry.space_group_name_H-M   'P 1'
#
loop_
_entity.id
_entity.type
_entity.pdbx_description
1 polymer ?
#
loop_
_entity_poly.entity_id
_entity_poly.type
_entity_poly.pdbx_seq_one_letter_code
_entity_poly.pdbx_strand_id
1 'polypeptide(L)'
;MYHYFNVLCALLIGVAQGTPLLGSPTHHARNQQIQWSPCEANGTLSTECATFPVPLDYTNEASNATLNLELIRIRAPNSPSKGSVFFNFGGLGDNGKLSLATYGPMLQA
;
A
#
# COMPACT_ATOMS: atom_id res chain seq x y z
N MET A 1 4.13 -56.07 51.18
CA MET A 1 3.03 -55.09 51.40
C MET A 1 3.56 -53.71 51.08
N TYR A 2 3.13 -53.16 49.93
CA TYR A 2 2.92 -51.74 49.58
C TYR A 2 4.02 -50.68 49.89
N HIS A 3 4.43 -49.74 49.02
CA HIS A 3 4.18 -49.44 47.60
C HIS A 3 4.95 -48.13 47.23
N TYR A 4 5.36 -48.00 45.96
CA TYR A 4 5.57 -46.74 45.20
C TYR A 4 6.78 -45.83 45.44
N PHE A 5 7.67 -45.74 44.43
CA PHE A 5 7.88 -44.45 43.76
C PHE A 5 8.25 -44.66 42.29
N ASN A 6 7.27 -44.40 41.42
CA ASN A 6 7.40 -44.32 39.98
C ASN A 6 8.12 -43.02 39.62
N VAL A 7 9.22 -43.09 38.87
CA VAL A 7 9.66 -41.96 38.03
C VAL A 7 10.00 -42.51 36.65
N LEU A 8 8.96 -42.78 35.86
CA LEU A 8 9.09 -42.92 34.43
C LEU A 8 9.05 -41.51 33.84
N CYS A 9 10.22 -41.03 33.42
CA CYS A 9 10.39 -39.79 32.67
C CYS A 9 9.81 -40.01 31.27
N ALA A 10 8.52 -39.71 31.08
CA ALA A 10 7.90 -39.72 29.77
C ALA A 10 8.36 -38.49 28.99
N LEU A 11 9.30 -38.68 28.06
CA LEU A 11 9.67 -37.70 27.04
C LEU A 11 8.45 -37.47 26.12
N LEU A 12 7.68 -36.43 26.41
CA LEU A 12 6.71 -35.88 25.47
C LEU A 12 7.49 -35.13 24.39
N ILE A 13 7.79 -35.80 23.28
CA ILE A 13 8.22 -35.13 22.05
C ILE A 13 6.96 -34.48 21.47
N GLY A 14 6.63 -33.30 21.96
CA GLY A 14 5.64 -32.43 21.36
C GLY A 14 6.23 -31.86 20.07
N VAL A 15 5.86 -32.44 18.93
CA VAL A 15 6.06 -31.76 17.63
C VAL A 15 5.10 -30.57 17.61
N ALA A 16 5.62 -29.40 17.97
CA ALA A 16 4.96 -28.13 17.71
C ALA A 16 4.93 -27.96 16.19
N GLN A 17 3.81 -28.34 15.56
CA GLN A 17 3.53 -27.90 14.21
C GLN A 17 3.24 -26.41 14.30
N GLY A 18 4.28 -25.59 14.13
CA GLY A 18 4.10 -24.18 13.86
C GLY A 18 3.32 -24.07 12.57
N THR A 19 2.03 -23.77 12.65
CA THR A 19 1.27 -23.31 11.50
C THR A 19 1.98 -22.05 11.01
N PRO A 20 2.58 -22.03 9.81
CA PRO A 20 2.99 -20.77 9.23
C PRO A 20 1.71 -19.93 9.15
N LEU A 21 1.71 -18.75 9.77
CA LEU A 21 0.70 -17.74 9.48
C LEU A 21 0.87 -17.42 7.99
N LEU A 22 0.08 -18.09 7.17
CA LEU A 22 0.10 -17.95 5.72
C LEU A 22 -0.37 -16.53 5.41
N GLY A 23 0.60 -15.70 5.05
CA GLY A 23 0.42 -14.38 4.45
C GLY A 23 0.59 -13.25 5.44
N SER A 24 1.72 -12.53 5.33
CA SER A 24 1.81 -11.14 5.80
C SER A 24 1.00 -10.26 4.84
N PRO A 25 -0.08 -9.60 5.29
CA PRO A 25 -0.87 -8.62 4.53
C PRO A 25 -0.04 -7.55 3.81
N THR A 26 1.13 -7.20 4.36
CA THR A 26 2.02 -6.17 3.84
C THR A 26 2.67 -6.52 2.49
N HIS A 27 2.71 -7.80 2.11
CA HIS A 27 3.24 -8.21 0.81
C HIS A 27 2.34 -7.78 -0.36
N HIS A 28 1.03 -7.63 -0.13
CA HIS A 28 0.07 -7.38 -1.20
C HIS A 28 0.18 -5.99 -1.81
N ALA A 29 0.45 -4.93 -1.04
CA ALA A 29 0.58 -3.57 -1.57
C ALA A 29 1.88 -3.35 -2.36
N ARG A 30 2.96 -4.08 -2.01
CA ARG A 30 4.31 -3.83 -2.54
C ARG A 30 4.46 -4.22 -4.02
N ASN A 31 3.57 -5.06 -4.55
CA ASN A 31 3.66 -5.58 -5.92
C ASN A 31 2.48 -5.12 -6.82
N GLN A 32 1.73 -4.11 -6.39
CA GLN A 32 0.60 -3.59 -7.16
C GLN A 32 1.09 -2.56 -8.17
N GLN A 33 0.98 -2.89 -9.46
CA GLN A 33 1.13 -1.90 -10.51
C GLN A 33 -0.06 -0.95 -10.47
N ILE A 34 0.20 0.36 -10.46
CA ILE A 34 -0.85 1.38 -10.47
C ILE A 34 -1.64 1.28 -11.77
N GLN A 35 -2.95 1.07 -11.66
CA GLN A 35 -3.88 0.99 -12.78
C GLN A 35 -4.40 2.40 -13.08
N TRP A 36 -3.83 3.02 -14.11
CA TRP A 36 -4.19 4.36 -14.53
C TRP A 36 -5.37 4.32 -15.50
N SER A 37 -6.31 5.25 -15.32
CA SER A 37 -7.40 5.51 -16.25
C SER A 37 -7.52 7.02 -16.50
N PRO A 38 -8.17 7.46 -17.58
CA PRO A 38 -8.54 8.87 -17.72
C PRO A 38 -9.35 9.33 -16.51
N CYS A 39 -9.03 10.51 -15.96
CA CYS A 39 -9.85 11.11 -14.91
C CYS A 39 -11.23 11.51 -15.47
N GLU A 40 -12.26 11.53 -14.62
CA GLU A 40 -13.54 12.15 -14.96
C GLU A 40 -13.33 13.64 -15.27
N ALA A 41 -13.85 14.09 -16.41
CA ALA A 41 -13.46 15.35 -17.04
C ALA A 41 -13.84 16.57 -16.16
N ASN A 42 -12.82 17.31 -15.70
CA ASN A 42 -13.00 18.57 -14.96
C ASN A 42 -12.00 19.68 -15.39
N GLY A 43 -11.31 19.51 -16.53
CA GLY A 43 -10.31 20.49 -16.99
C GLY A 43 -9.89 20.32 -18.45
N THR A 44 -9.07 21.24 -18.93
CA THR A 44 -8.55 21.27 -20.31
C THR A 44 -7.31 20.39 -20.51
N LEU A 45 -6.61 20.05 -19.42
CA LEU A 45 -5.42 19.22 -19.44
C LEU A 45 -5.79 17.74 -19.32
N SER A 46 -5.21 16.90 -20.18
CA SER A 46 -5.39 15.44 -20.09
C SER A 46 -4.68 14.88 -18.87
N THR A 47 -5.45 14.35 -17.93
CA THR A 47 -4.95 13.76 -16.69
C THR A 47 -5.38 12.31 -16.55
N GLU A 48 -4.52 11.51 -15.94
CA GLU A 48 -4.82 10.13 -15.57
C GLU A 48 -4.96 10.03 -14.06
N CYS A 49 -5.96 9.28 -13.60
CA CYS A 49 -6.28 9.06 -12.19
C CYS A 49 -6.10 7.58 -11.84
N ALA A 50 -5.87 7.31 -10.56
CA ALA A 50 -5.83 5.95 -10.04
C ALA A 50 -6.21 5.94 -8.55
N THR A 51 -6.57 4.77 -8.05
CA THR A 51 -6.71 4.50 -6.62
C THR A 51 -5.63 3.54 -6.20
N PHE A 52 -4.88 3.89 -5.14
CA PHE A 52 -3.80 3.08 -4.62
C PHE A 52 -4.07 2.72 -3.15
N PRO A 53 -4.43 1.47 -2.84
CA PRO A 53 -4.67 1.04 -1.47
C PRO A 53 -3.36 0.92 -0.70
N VAL A 54 -3.33 1.46 0.51
CA VAL A 54 -2.23 1.34 1.47
C VAL A 54 -2.73 0.74 2.78
N PRO A 55 -1.89 0.01 3.54
CA PRO A 55 -2.26 -0.41 4.88
C PRO A 55 -2.72 0.76 5.73
N LEU A 56 -3.81 0.56 6.48
CA LEU A 56 -4.31 1.57 7.43
C LEU A 56 -3.32 1.76 8.59
N ASP A 57 -2.71 0.68 9.05
CA ASP A 57 -1.70 0.65 10.10
C ASP A 57 -0.52 -0.20 9.64
N TYR A 58 0.61 0.45 9.36
CA TYR A 58 1.84 -0.22 8.93
C TYR A 58 2.53 -1.01 10.04
N THR A 59 2.17 -0.79 11.31
CA THR A 59 2.77 -1.49 12.46
C THR A 59 2.03 -2.78 12.81
N ASN A 60 0.75 -2.88 12.43
CA ASN A 60 -0.05 -4.08 12.58
C ASN A 60 -0.06 -4.88 11.28
N GLU A 61 1.00 -5.66 11.07
CA GLU A 61 1.12 -6.47 9.87
C GLU A 61 -0.03 -7.45 9.70
N ALA A 62 -0.66 -7.96 10.76
CA ALA A 62 -1.75 -8.94 10.67
C ALA A 62 -3.09 -8.35 10.17
N SER A 63 -3.21 -7.02 10.10
CA SER A 63 -4.43 -6.35 9.63
C SER A 63 -4.48 -6.27 8.10
N ASN A 64 -5.67 -6.54 7.53
CA ASN A 64 -5.96 -6.30 6.12
C ASN A 64 -6.69 -4.96 5.88
N ALA A 65 -6.85 -4.13 6.91
CA ALA A 65 -7.50 -2.83 6.78
C ALA A 65 -6.64 -1.90 5.91
N THR A 66 -7.28 -1.22 4.95
CA THR A 66 -6.59 -0.32 4.03
C THR A 66 -7.26 1.05 3.96
N LEU A 67 -6.47 2.04 3.56
CA LEU A 67 -6.91 3.36 3.14
C LEU A 67 -6.61 3.51 1.65
N ASN A 68 -7.52 4.13 0.90
CA ASN A 68 -7.32 4.41 -0.51
C ASN A 68 -6.67 5.79 -0.70
N LEU A 69 -5.47 5.82 -1.27
CA LEU A 69 -4.87 7.06 -1.76
C LEU A 69 -5.40 7.32 -3.18
N GLU A 70 -5.99 8.49 -3.38
CA GLU A 70 -6.37 8.93 -4.72
C GLU A 70 -5.19 9.60 -5.41
N LEU A 71 -4.85 9.13 -6.59
CA LEU A 71 -3.73 9.63 -7.40
C LEU A 71 -4.25 10.36 -8.63
N ILE A 72 -3.53 11.40 -9.03
CA ILE A 72 -3.66 12.07 -10.32
C ILE A 72 -2.26 12.26 -10.91
N ARG A 73 -2.14 12.18 -12.24
CA ARG A 73 -0.91 12.53 -12.95
C ARG A 73 -1.20 13.20 -14.28
N ILE A 74 -0.24 14.00 -14.72
CA ILE A 74 -0.12 14.52 -16.07
C ILE A 74 1.05 13.79 -16.71
N ARG A 75 0.86 13.24 -17.91
CA ARG A 75 1.97 12.54 -18.61
C ARG A 75 2.97 13.57 -19.12
N ALA A 76 4.25 13.20 -19.12
CA ALA A 76 5.29 14.02 -19.72
C ALA A 76 4.93 14.33 -21.18
N PRO A 77 5.01 15.60 -21.62
CA PRO A 77 4.66 15.97 -22.99
C PRO A 77 5.67 15.40 -24.01
N ASN A 78 6.91 15.18 -23.57
CA ASN A 78 8.01 14.69 -24.38
C ASN A 78 8.40 13.25 -24.01
N SER A 79 8.78 12.45 -25.01
CA SER A 79 9.22 11.06 -24.87
C SER A 79 10.73 10.92 -25.19
N PRO A 80 11.47 10.04 -24.50
CA PRO A 80 11.04 9.24 -23.35
C PRO A 80 10.92 10.06 -22.07
N SER A 81 9.95 9.71 -21.22
CA SER A 81 9.92 10.25 -19.86
C SER A 81 11.15 9.79 -19.08
N LYS A 82 11.74 10.70 -18.29
CA LYS A 82 12.86 10.40 -17.38
C LYS A 82 12.41 9.88 -16.01
N GLY A 83 11.11 9.87 -15.74
CA GLY A 83 10.56 9.47 -14.45
C GLY A 83 9.33 10.26 -14.04
N SER A 84 8.96 10.18 -12.77
CA SER A 84 7.85 10.93 -12.16
C SER A 84 8.39 11.95 -11.18
N VAL A 85 7.82 13.15 -11.19
CA VAL A 85 8.03 14.16 -10.14
C VAL A 85 6.80 14.13 -9.23
N PHE A 86 7.01 13.84 -7.96
CA PHE A 86 5.94 13.81 -6.96
C PHE A 86 5.81 15.18 -6.29
N PHE A 87 4.59 15.70 -6.27
CA PHE A 87 4.27 16.97 -5.64
C PHE A 87 3.47 16.77 -4.37
N ASN A 88 3.87 17.44 -3.30
CA ASN A 88 3.03 17.75 -2.15
C ASN A 88 2.88 19.27 -2.11
N PHE A 89 1.66 19.77 -2.27
CA PHE A 89 1.38 21.20 -2.35
C PHE A 89 1.27 21.89 -0.98
N GLY A 90 1.34 21.14 0.12
CA GLY A 90 1.18 21.67 1.48
C GLY A 90 -0.28 21.84 1.88
N GLY A 91 -0.52 22.61 2.96
CA GLY A 91 -1.85 22.84 3.54
C GLY A 91 -2.51 21.55 4.04
N LEU A 92 -2.27 21.13 5.29
CA LEU A 92 -2.81 19.86 5.78
C LEU A 92 -4.33 19.77 5.57
N GLY A 93 -4.78 18.72 4.87
CA GLY A 93 -6.19 18.50 4.52
C GLY A 93 -6.60 19.03 3.14
N ASP A 94 -5.75 19.82 2.47
CA ASP A 94 -6.05 20.31 1.12
C ASP A 94 -6.00 19.20 0.07
N ASN A 95 -6.82 19.36 -0.96
CA ASN A 95 -6.95 18.39 -2.03
C ASN A 95 -5.80 18.52 -3.06
N GLY A 96 -4.76 17.71 -2.89
CA GLY A 96 -3.63 17.67 -3.82
C GLY A 96 -3.99 17.35 -5.28
N LYS A 97 -5.09 16.62 -5.53
CA LYS A 97 -5.55 16.34 -6.90
C LYS A 97 -6.04 17.61 -7.58
N LEU A 98 -6.83 18.40 -6.85
CA LEU A 98 -7.31 19.69 -7.33
C LEU A 98 -6.12 20.64 -7.58
N SER A 99 -5.16 20.69 -6.65
CA SER A 99 -3.94 21.50 -6.82
C SER A 99 -3.15 21.11 -8.08
N LEU A 100 -2.98 19.81 -8.36
CA LEU A 100 -2.32 19.40 -9.61
C LEU A 100 -3.14 19.75 -10.85
N ALA A 101 -4.46 19.63 -10.80
CA ALA A 101 -5.32 20.03 -11.92
C ALA A 101 -5.24 21.54 -12.20
N THR A 102 -5.11 22.37 -11.15
CA THR A 102 -5.00 23.83 -11.25
C THR A 102 -3.61 24.28 -11.70
N TYR A 103 -2.54 23.80 -11.04
CA TYR A 103 -1.17 24.28 -11.27
C TYR A 103 -0.41 23.45 -12.31
N GLY A 104 -0.90 22.26 -12.66
CA GLY A 104 -0.28 21.33 -13.61
C GLY A 104 0.18 21.96 -14.92
N PRO A 105 -0.61 22.82 -15.59
CA PRO A 105 -0.17 23.55 -16.78
C PRO A 105 1.12 24.36 -16.59
N MET A 106 1.36 24.92 -15.40
CA MET A 106 2.57 25.70 -15.06
C MET A 106 3.76 24.83 -14.66
N LEU A 107 3.52 23.57 -14.30
CA LEU A 107 4.53 22.63 -13.80
C LEU A 107 5.07 21.69 -14.89
N GLN A 108 4.58 21.82 -16.12
CA GLN A 108 5.10 21.10 -17.28
C GLN A 108 6.35 21.80 -17.83
N ALA A 109 7.35 21.00 -18.21
CA ALA A 109 8.60 21.44 -18.81
C ALA A 109 8.59 21.29 -20.34
#